data_AF-A0A1Q7WK28-F1
#
_entry.id   AF-A0A1Q7WK28-F1
#
_cell.length_a   1.000
_cell.length_b   1.000
_cell.length_c   1.000
_cell.angle_alpha   90.00
_cell.angle_beta   90.00
_cell.angle_gamma   90.00
#
_symmetry.space_group_name_H-M   'P 1'
#
loop_
_entity.id
_entity.type
_entity.pdbx_description
1 polymer ?
#
loop_
_entity_poly.entity_id
_entity_poly.type
_entity_poly.pdbx_seq_one_letter_code
_entity_poly.pdbx_strand_id
1 'polypeptide(L)'
;MIALQEAEQRRLGLPLNFIGDWQNQIDHLLLQEEAKHHLAAVPIQLPEPWYKKIEKQECSAKSMRHNVTKADIEKFLDALGKSFHKPGRLYLAGAALVHIGLRSGFTMDIDVAIEASDEDEMVTAIRRLVEKMQINVEFASPGDFIPLPTQWMAQARYVGRYGSIDVFYFDFYSLALSKISRGNERDLIDVQLLFQKKLITLEELDAAYNEVLPRMGKRPYINLNPQRFAERYALIRQKLQE
;
A
#
# COMPACT_ATOMS: atom_id res chain seq x y z
N MET A 1 -7.83 8.73 26.69
CA MET A 1 -7.53 8.35 25.30
C MET A 1 -8.40 7.19 24.82
N ILE A 2 -8.35 5.99 25.43
CA ILE A 2 -9.18 4.84 25.01
C ILE A 2 -10.69 5.14 25.01
N ALA A 3 -11.22 5.72 26.08
CA ALA A 3 -12.64 6.10 26.15
C ALA A 3 -13.07 7.15 25.10
N LEU A 4 -12.15 8.04 24.71
CA LEU A 4 -12.40 9.02 23.64
C LEU A 4 -12.39 8.34 22.27
N GLN A 5 -11.44 7.43 22.05
CA GLN A 5 -11.40 6.61 20.84
C GLN A 5 -12.70 5.82 20.67
N GLU A 6 -13.15 5.10 21.70
CA GLU A 6 -14.40 4.34 21.64
C GLU A 6 -15.62 5.24 21.37
N ALA A 7 -15.67 6.43 22.00
CA ALA A 7 -16.75 7.39 21.78
C ALA A 7 -16.76 7.92 20.33
N GLU A 8 -15.60 8.22 19.77
CA GLU A 8 -15.45 8.68 18.39
C GLU A 8 -15.71 7.57 17.36
N GLN A 9 -15.26 6.34 17.64
CA GLN A 9 -15.60 5.16 16.82
C GLN A 9 -17.12 4.96 16.77
N ARG A 10 -17.81 5.09 17.90
CA ARG A 10 -19.29 5.02 17.95
C ARG A 10 -19.96 6.18 17.22
N ARG A 11 -19.39 7.38 17.32
CA ARG A 11 -19.95 8.60 16.70
C ARG A 11 -19.80 8.60 15.18
N LEU A 12 -18.64 8.18 14.69
CA LEU A 12 -18.25 8.28 13.29
C LEU A 12 -18.44 6.97 12.51
N GLY A 13 -18.62 5.85 13.20
CA GLY A 13 -18.71 4.52 12.58
C GLY A 13 -17.39 4.02 11.98
N LEU A 14 -16.28 4.71 12.25
CA LEU A 14 -14.96 4.42 11.70
C LEU A 14 -14.08 3.69 12.72
N PRO A 15 -13.23 2.72 12.31
CA PRO A 15 -12.32 2.01 13.20
C PRO A 15 -11.09 2.88 13.56
N LEU A 16 -11.33 4.04 14.18
CA LEU A 16 -10.29 4.99 14.55
C LEU A 16 -9.34 4.38 15.60
N ASN A 17 -8.02 4.44 15.38
CA ASN A 17 -7.01 4.00 16.34
C ASN A 17 -6.14 5.19 16.77
N PHE A 18 -6.70 6.14 17.53
CA PHE A 18 -6.03 7.40 17.86
C PHE A 18 -4.62 7.24 18.43
N ILE A 19 -4.38 6.24 19.28
CA ILE A 19 -3.04 6.02 19.86
C ILE A 19 -2.06 5.53 18.79
N GLY A 20 -2.46 4.52 18.01
CA GLY A 20 -1.63 3.99 16.93
C GLY A 20 -1.39 5.00 15.82
N ASP A 21 -2.45 5.70 15.38
CA ASP A 21 -2.38 6.68 14.31
C ASP A 21 -1.60 7.93 14.72
N TRP A 22 -1.75 8.39 15.96
CA TRP A 22 -0.96 9.52 16.46
C TRP A 22 0.52 9.15 16.59
N GLN A 23 0.84 7.97 17.13
CA GLN A 23 2.23 7.51 17.16
C GLN A 23 2.81 7.40 15.75
N ASN A 24 2.06 6.84 14.81
CA ASN A 24 2.44 6.72 13.40
C ASN A 24 2.63 8.08 12.72
N GLN A 25 1.79 9.07 13.04
CA GLN A 25 1.97 10.46 12.60
C GLN A 25 3.26 11.07 13.16
N ILE A 26 3.55 10.86 14.44
CA ILE A 26 4.79 11.34 15.07
C ILE A 26 6.01 10.64 14.44
N ASP A 27 5.98 9.32 14.28
CA ASP A 27 7.06 8.55 13.66
C ASP A 27 7.31 9.01 12.22
N HIS A 28 6.25 9.29 11.46
CA HIS A 28 6.37 9.86 10.12
C HIS A 28 6.99 11.26 10.13
N LEU A 29 6.57 12.14 11.05
CA LEU A 29 7.18 13.47 11.19
C LEU A 29 8.66 13.38 11.57
N LEU A 30 9.03 12.45 12.45
CA LEU A 30 10.42 12.18 12.81
C LEU A 30 11.24 11.70 11.60
N LEU A 31 10.72 10.72 10.84
CA LEU A 31 11.38 10.24 9.62
C LEU A 31 11.55 11.35 8.57
N GLN A 32 10.55 12.21 8.39
CA GLN A 32 10.67 13.37 7.50
C GLN A 32 11.74 14.35 7.96
N GLU A 33 11.84 14.60 9.27
CA GLU A 33 12.84 15.51 9.82
C GLU A 33 14.25 14.93 9.71
N GLU A 34 14.44 13.64 10.03
CA GLU A 34 15.69 12.93 9.80
C GLU A 34 16.12 13.00 8.32
N ALA A 35 15.19 12.79 7.39
CA ALA A 35 15.47 12.90 5.96
C ALA A 35 15.93 14.30 5.52
N LYS A 36 15.41 15.37 6.13
CA LYS A 36 15.88 16.75 5.89
C LYS A 36 17.29 16.98 6.43
N HIS A 37 17.65 16.34 7.55
CA HIS A 37 18.98 16.45 8.14
C HIS A 37 20.03 15.57 7.44
N HIS A 38 19.61 14.53 6.72
CA HIS A 38 20.45 13.71 5.85
C HIS A 38 20.54 14.27 4.41
N LEU A 39 20.68 15.59 4.23
CA LEU A 39 21.00 16.20 2.94
C LEU A 39 22.51 16.15 2.65
N ALA A 40 23.04 14.95 2.42
CA ALA A 40 24.34 14.74 1.78
C ALA A 40 24.46 13.31 1.20
N ALA A 41 23.56 12.94 0.28
CA ALA A 41 23.77 11.76 -0.55
C ALA A 41 24.35 12.19 -1.91
N VAL A 42 25.62 11.87 -2.12
CA VAL A 42 26.30 11.97 -3.43
C VAL A 42 25.53 11.09 -4.44
N PRO A 43 25.28 11.53 -5.69
CA PRO A 43 24.63 10.68 -6.67
C PRO A 43 25.59 9.55 -7.05
N ILE A 44 25.33 8.34 -6.54
CA ILE A 44 25.99 7.13 -7.03
C ILE A 44 25.29 6.75 -8.33
N GLN A 45 26.02 6.86 -9.44
CA GLN A 45 25.54 6.46 -10.76
C GLN A 45 25.59 4.92 -10.84
N LEU A 46 24.54 4.27 -10.32
CA LEU A 46 24.34 2.83 -10.42
C LEU A 46 23.90 2.46 -11.86
N PRO A 47 24.33 1.29 -12.39
CA PRO A 47 23.83 0.78 -13.66
C PRO A 47 22.29 0.72 -13.65
N GLU A 48 21.65 0.98 -14.80
CA GLU A 48 20.20 0.82 -14.97
C GLU A 48 19.76 -0.55 -14.44
N PRO A 49 18.96 -0.59 -13.35
CA PRO A 49 18.62 -1.86 -12.73
C PRO A 49 17.76 -2.72 -13.65
N TRP A 50 18.03 -4.02 -13.68
CA TRP A 50 17.37 -4.97 -14.59
C TRP A 50 15.83 -4.94 -14.50
N TYR A 51 15.26 -4.55 -13.36
CA TYR A 51 13.81 -4.41 -13.18
C TYR A 51 13.18 -3.30 -14.02
N LYS A 52 13.92 -2.24 -14.39
CA LYS A 52 13.43 -1.19 -15.31
C LYS A 52 13.19 -1.72 -16.73
N LYS A 53 13.88 -2.81 -17.13
CA LYS A 53 13.69 -3.46 -18.43
C LYS A 53 12.37 -4.26 -18.46
N ILE A 54 12.01 -4.89 -17.34
CA ILE A 54 10.74 -5.63 -17.16
C ILE A 54 9.56 -4.65 -17.11
N GLU A 55 9.74 -3.50 -16.45
CA GLU A 55 8.72 -2.43 -16.41
C GLU A 55 8.30 -1.97 -17.82
N LYS A 56 9.27 -1.75 -18.73
CA LYS A 56 9.00 -1.31 -20.10
C LYS A 56 8.26 -2.35 -20.96
N GLN A 57 8.49 -3.65 -20.75
CA GLN A 57 7.92 -4.70 -21.59
C GLN A 57 6.45 -4.99 -21.30
N GLU A 58 6.03 -5.03 -20.03
CA GLU A 58 4.63 -5.35 -19.67
C GLU A 58 3.69 -4.15 -19.89
N CYS A 59 4.18 -2.91 -19.81
CA CYS A 59 3.38 -1.70 -20.00
C CYS A 59 2.91 -1.48 -21.46
N SER A 60 3.44 -2.25 -22.41
CA SER A 60 2.99 -2.19 -23.81
C SER A 60 1.62 -2.85 -24.04
N ALA A 61 1.04 -3.56 -23.05
CA ALA A 61 -0.02 -4.53 -23.32
C ALA A 61 -1.42 -4.23 -22.76
N LYS A 62 -1.66 -3.26 -21.85
CA LYS A 62 -3.04 -3.00 -21.35
C LYS A 62 -3.30 -1.54 -20.94
N SER A 63 -4.51 -1.07 -21.29
CA SER A 63 -5.16 0.23 -21.05
C SER A 63 -4.76 1.40 -21.98
N MET A 64 -5.78 2.10 -22.50
CA MET A 64 -5.64 3.36 -23.25
C MET A 64 -5.50 4.60 -22.33
N ARG A 65 -5.54 4.43 -21.00
CA ARG A 65 -5.36 5.51 -20.03
C ARG A 65 -3.89 5.72 -19.68
N HIS A 66 -3.56 6.94 -19.26
CA HIS A 66 -2.18 7.35 -19.01
C HIS A 66 -1.59 6.62 -17.79
N ASN A 67 -0.31 6.28 -17.91
CA ASN A 67 0.53 5.82 -16.81
C ASN A 67 0.51 6.82 -15.65
N VAL A 68 0.36 6.33 -14.43
CA VAL A 68 0.23 7.13 -13.21
C VAL A 68 1.58 7.27 -12.52
N THR A 69 2.11 8.49 -12.43
CA THR A 69 3.35 8.80 -11.70
C THR A 69 3.09 9.14 -10.24
N LYS A 70 4.15 9.25 -9.42
CA LYS A 70 4.04 9.80 -8.06
C LYS A 70 3.31 11.16 -8.03
N ALA A 71 3.63 12.05 -8.97
CA ALA A 71 3.01 13.37 -9.03
C ALA A 71 1.51 13.30 -9.36
N ASP A 72 1.08 12.29 -10.12
CA ASP A 72 -0.33 12.10 -10.44
C ASP A 72 -1.11 11.53 -9.24
N ILE A 73 -0.48 10.66 -8.44
CA ILE A 73 -1.03 10.18 -7.16
C ILE A 73 -1.24 11.37 -6.22
N GLU A 74 -0.24 12.24 -6.05
CA GLU A 74 -0.37 13.43 -5.18
C GLU A 74 -1.47 14.37 -5.65
N LYS A 75 -1.55 14.65 -6.96
CA LYS A 75 -2.64 15.46 -7.53
C LYS A 75 -4.01 14.82 -7.30
N PHE A 76 -4.10 13.49 -7.38
CA PHE A 76 -5.33 12.76 -7.12
C PHE A 76 -5.76 12.91 -5.67
N LEU A 77 -4.85 12.71 -4.71
CA LEU A 77 -5.12 12.86 -3.28
C LEU A 77 -5.54 14.30 -2.93
N ASP A 78 -4.84 15.30 -3.48
CA ASP A 78 -5.19 16.72 -3.34
C ASP A 78 -6.59 17.03 -3.88
N ALA A 79 -6.92 16.50 -5.07
CA ALA A 79 -8.22 16.72 -5.69
C ALA A 79 -9.33 16.01 -4.91
N LEU A 80 -9.06 14.81 -4.39
CA LEU A 80 -9.99 14.05 -3.56
C LEU A 80 -10.30 14.80 -2.27
N GLY A 81 -9.28 15.27 -1.56
CA GLY A 81 -9.43 16.06 -0.33
C GLY A 81 -10.18 17.39 -0.51
N LYS A 82 -10.18 17.96 -1.72
CA LYS A 82 -10.99 19.15 -2.07
C LYS A 82 -12.43 18.82 -2.47
N SER A 83 -12.72 17.56 -2.81
CA SER A 83 -14.02 17.12 -3.31
C SER A 83 -14.85 16.40 -2.25
N PHE A 84 -14.19 15.70 -1.32
CA PHE A 84 -14.81 14.96 -0.24
C PHE A 84 -14.48 15.61 1.10
N HIS A 85 -15.52 16.03 1.83
CA HIS A 85 -15.37 16.89 3.01
C HIS A 85 -15.68 16.18 4.33
N LYS A 86 -16.14 14.92 4.27
CA LYS A 86 -16.42 14.10 5.44
C LYS A 86 -15.16 13.36 5.92
N PRO A 87 -15.09 12.94 7.20
CA PRO A 87 -13.98 12.15 7.68
C PRO A 87 -13.84 10.82 6.93
N GLY A 88 -12.62 10.50 6.51
CA GLY A 88 -12.31 9.22 5.88
C GLY A 88 -10.85 8.84 5.96
N ARG A 89 -10.58 7.58 5.64
CA ARG A 89 -9.26 6.99 5.50
C ARG A 89 -9.11 6.43 4.10
N LEU A 90 -7.92 6.60 3.53
CA LEU A 90 -7.54 5.98 2.27
C LEU A 90 -6.21 5.28 2.44
N TYR A 91 -6.15 4.00 2.10
CA TYR A 91 -4.94 3.20 2.13
C TYR A 91 -4.47 2.94 0.70
N LEU A 92 -3.32 3.49 0.33
CA LEU A 92 -2.64 3.18 -0.93
C LEU A 92 -2.07 1.77 -0.87
N ALA A 93 -2.46 0.90 -1.79
CA ALA A 93 -1.95 -0.47 -1.87
C ALA A 93 -0.78 -0.58 -2.88
N GLY A 94 -0.96 -1.17 -4.06
CA GLY A 94 0.13 -1.36 -5.03
C GLY A 94 0.79 -0.04 -5.47
N ALA A 95 -0.01 1.02 -5.61
CA ALA A 95 0.47 2.36 -5.93
C ALA A 95 1.38 2.98 -4.86
N ALA A 96 1.35 2.47 -3.61
CA ALA A 96 2.26 2.90 -2.56
C ALA A 96 3.73 2.75 -2.99
N LEU A 97 4.08 1.69 -3.73
CA LEU A 97 5.46 1.43 -4.14
C LEU A 97 6.01 2.49 -5.10
N VAL A 98 5.14 3.09 -5.93
CA VAL A 98 5.51 4.24 -6.77
C VAL A 98 5.55 5.51 -5.93
N HIS A 99 4.57 5.71 -5.05
CA HIS A 99 4.46 6.91 -4.22
C HIS A 99 5.66 7.10 -3.28
N ILE A 100 6.13 6.04 -2.64
CA ILE A 100 7.35 6.05 -1.79
C ILE A 100 8.64 6.15 -2.60
N GLY A 101 8.59 6.01 -3.93
CA GLY A 101 9.77 5.99 -4.79
C GLY A 101 10.55 4.68 -4.79
N LEU A 102 9.94 3.57 -4.33
CA LEU A 102 10.55 2.23 -4.41
C LEU A 102 10.61 1.74 -5.86
N ARG A 103 9.51 1.93 -6.60
CA ARG A 103 9.46 1.76 -8.05
C ARG A 103 9.79 3.08 -8.73
N SER A 104 10.81 3.07 -9.59
CA SER A 104 11.22 4.24 -10.35
C SER A 104 10.37 4.39 -11.61
N GLY A 105 9.25 5.11 -11.54
CA GLY A 105 8.46 5.43 -12.74
C GLY A 105 6.98 5.61 -12.44
N PHE A 106 6.18 4.65 -12.90
CA PHE A 106 4.73 4.75 -12.95
C PHE A 106 4.04 3.42 -12.60
N THR A 107 2.75 3.50 -12.30
CA THR A 107 1.83 2.37 -12.18
C THR A 107 0.69 2.55 -13.20
N MET A 108 -0.03 1.47 -13.51
CA MET A 108 -1.19 1.56 -14.42
C MET A 108 -2.41 2.15 -13.70
N ASP A 109 -2.47 1.94 -12.39
CA ASP A 109 -3.63 2.11 -11.56
C ASP A 109 -3.23 2.50 -10.14
N ILE A 110 -4.10 3.29 -9.51
CA ILE A 110 -4.03 3.65 -8.10
C ILE A 110 -4.90 2.65 -7.33
N ASP A 111 -4.29 1.59 -6.81
CA ASP A 111 -4.96 0.65 -5.90
C ASP A 111 -5.24 1.33 -4.55
N VAL A 112 -6.51 1.35 -4.13
CA VAL A 112 -6.93 1.94 -2.87
C VAL A 112 -7.89 1.04 -2.10
N ALA A 113 -7.76 1.04 -0.78
CA ALA A 113 -8.84 0.70 0.15
C ALA A 113 -9.32 1.98 0.84
N ILE A 114 -10.61 2.07 1.15
CA ILE A 114 -11.19 3.25 1.80
C ILE A 114 -12.01 2.83 3.02
N GLU A 115 -12.08 3.72 4.00
CA GLU A 115 -13.01 3.63 5.12
C GLU A 115 -13.51 5.05 5.37
N ALA A 116 -14.81 5.33 5.17
CA ALA A 116 -15.33 6.68 5.29
C ALA A 116 -16.68 6.71 6.00
N SER A 117 -17.00 7.83 6.66
CA SER A 117 -18.33 7.99 7.26
C SER A 117 -19.45 7.95 6.23
N ASP A 118 -19.12 8.18 4.95
CA ASP A 118 -19.98 8.02 3.78
C ASP A 118 -19.14 7.47 2.62
N GLU A 119 -19.05 6.15 2.52
CA GLU A 119 -18.25 5.48 1.49
C GLU A 119 -18.84 5.67 0.08
N ASP A 120 -20.16 5.71 -0.07
CA ASP A 120 -20.82 5.91 -1.37
C ASP A 120 -20.48 7.28 -1.96
N GLU A 121 -20.49 8.33 -1.13
CA GLU A 121 -20.06 9.67 -1.54
C GLU A 121 -18.56 9.67 -1.91
N MET A 122 -17.71 9.03 -1.12
CA MET A 122 -16.27 8.94 -1.42
C MET A 122 -16.00 8.19 -2.72
N VAL A 123 -16.66 7.05 -2.95
CA VAL A 123 -16.58 6.28 -4.21
C VAL A 123 -17.05 7.14 -5.38
N THR A 124 -18.15 7.88 -5.22
CA THR A 124 -18.67 8.78 -6.25
C THR A 124 -17.68 9.90 -6.58
N ALA A 125 -17.05 10.49 -5.56
CA ALA A 125 -16.02 11.51 -5.73
C ALA A 125 -14.80 10.95 -6.48
N ILE A 126 -14.32 9.76 -6.09
CA ILE A 126 -13.22 9.07 -6.77
C ILE A 126 -13.57 8.81 -8.24
N ARG A 127 -14.75 8.29 -8.56
CA ARG A 127 -15.17 8.02 -9.95
C ARG A 127 -15.17 9.28 -10.81
N ARG A 128 -15.66 10.40 -10.29
CA ARG A 128 -15.62 11.70 -10.99
C ARG A 128 -14.18 12.16 -11.26
N LEU A 129 -13.27 11.91 -10.32
CA LEU A 129 -11.84 12.25 -10.49
C LEU A 129 -11.15 11.34 -11.49
N VAL A 130 -11.44 10.04 -11.49
CA VAL A 130 -10.95 9.08 -12.50
C VAL A 130 -11.27 9.58 -13.91
N GLU A 131 -12.51 10.02 -14.15
CA GLU A 131 -12.94 10.60 -15.42
C GLU A 131 -12.25 11.94 -15.71
N LYS A 132 -12.26 12.87 -14.76
CA LYS A 132 -11.70 14.22 -14.95
C LYS A 132 -10.19 14.20 -15.20
N MET A 133 -9.46 13.33 -14.52
CA MET A 133 -8.00 13.26 -14.55
C MET A 133 -7.47 12.23 -15.55
N GLN A 134 -8.35 11.42 -16.16
CA GLN A 134 -7.98 10.37 -17.13
C GLN A 134 -6.95 9.35 -16.57
N ILE A 135 -7.08 9.02 -15.29
CA ILE A 135 -6.29 8.01 -14.55
C ILE A 135 -7.12 6.74 -14.32
N ASN A 136 -6.51 5.67 -13.81
CA ASN A 136 -7.23 4.50 -13.31
C ASN A 136 -7.09 4.40 -11.79
N VAL A 137 -8.20 4.15 -11.09
CA VAL A 137 -8.22 3.89 -9.64
C VAL A 137 -8.98 2.57 -9.46
N GLU A 138 -8.39 1.63 -8.74
CA GLU A 138 -8.99 0.33 -8.46
C GLU A 138 -9.22 0.19 -6.95
N PHE A 139 -10.41 -0.28 -6.57
CA PHE A 139 -10.71 -0.62 -5.18
C PHE A 139 -10.18 -2.01 -4.90
N ALA A 140 -8.87 -2.10 -4.73
CA ALA A 140 -8.13 -3.33 -4.54
C ALA A 140 -7.18 -3.18 -3.34
N SER A 141 -7.21 -4.18 -2.47
CA SER A 141 -6.44 -4.26 -1.25
C SER A 141 -5.70 -5.60 -1.17
N PRO A 142 -4.67 -5.73 -0.33
CA PRO A 142 -4.09 -7.04 -0.03
C PRO A 142 -5.13 -8.06 0.46
N GLY A 143 -6.20 -7.59 1.11
CA GLY A 143 -7.30 -8.42 1.62
C GLY A 143 -8.11 -9.13 0.53
N ASP A 144 -7.98 -8.73 -0.74
CA ASP A 144 -8.61 -9.43 -1.86
C ASP A 144 -7.82 -10.68 -2.30
N PHE A 145 -6.55 -10.78 -1.87
CA PHE A 145 -5.61 -11.81 -2.33
C PHE A 145 -5.10 -12.72 -1.21
N ILE A 146 -5.23 -12.29 0.06
CA ILE A 146 -4.82 -13.04 1.25
C ILE A 146 -5.70 -12.67 2.45
N PRO A 147 -5.86 -13.56 3.44
CA PRO A 147 -6.18 -13.14 4.80
C PRO A 147 -5.20 -12.06 5.27
N LEU A 148 -5.70 -10.97 5.85
CA LEU A 148 -4.85 -9.91 6.39
C LEU A 148 -4.26 -10.32 7.76
N PRO A 149 -2.98 -10.05 8.05
CA PRO A 149 -2.42 -10.10 9.40
C PRO A 149 -3.25 -9.25 10.37
N THR A 150 -3.41 -9.69 11.61
CA THR A 150 -4.31 -9.05 12.58
C THR A 150 -3.90 -7.61 12.87
N GLN A 151 -2.61 -7.32 12.83
CA GLN A 151 -2.04 -6.02 13.14
C GLN A 151 -1.86 -5.11 11.92
N TRP A 152 -2.38 -5.48 10.75
CA TRP A 152 -2.13 -4.76 9.49
C TRP A 152 -2.45 -3.26 9.60
N MET A 153 -3.58 -2.89 10.24
CA MET A 153 -3.97 -1.48 10.41
C MET A 153 -2.98 -0.69 11.27
N ALA A 154 -2.45 -1.32 12.32
CA ALA A 154 -1.46 -0.68 13.19
C ALA A 154 -0.10 -0.52 12.51
N GLN A 155 0.17 -1.32 11.48
CA GLN A 155 1.41 -1.27 10.67
C GLN A 155 1.26 -0.46 9.38
N ALA A 156 0.05 -0.05 9.01
CA ALA A 156 -0.17 0.90 7.93
C ALA A 156 0.60 2.18 8.25
N ARG A 157 1.26 2.79 7.26
CA ARG A 157 2.13 3.97 7.51
C ARG A 157 1.45 5.24 7.09
N TYR A 158 1.41 6.24 7.97
CA TYR A 158 0.80 7.52 7.65
C TYR A 158 1.54 8.23 6.51
N VAL A 159 0.79 8.80 5.56
CA VAL A 159 1.31 9.57 4.42
C VAL A 159 1.09 11.06 4.65
N GLY A 160 -0.15 11.43 4.98
CA GLY A 160 -0.55 12.83 5.10
C GLY A 160 -2.06 12.99 5.19
N ARG A 161 -2.50 14.22 5.45
CA ARG A 161 -3.91 14.61 5.48
C ARG A 161 -4.24 15.45 4.26
N TYR A 162 -5.27 15.03 3.53
CA TYR A 162 -5.77 15.70 2.33
C TYR A 162 -7.23 16.07 2.57
N GLY A 163 -7.49 17.32 2.95
CA GLY A 163 -8.80 17.75 3.42
C GLY A 163 -9.22 17.00 4.69
N SER A 164 -10.38 16.34 4.64
CA SER A 164 -10.91 15.51 5.74
C SER A 164 -10.46 14.04 5.68
N ILE A 165 -9.51 13.71 4.80
CA ILE A 165 -9.07 12.33 4.55
C ILE A 165 -7.65 12.13 5.09
N ASP A 166 -7.49 11.15 5.96
CA ASP A 166 -6.17 10.66 6.38
C ASP A 166 -5.71 9.56 5.43
N VAL A 167 -4.53 9.74 4.83
CA VAL A 167 -3.97 8.82 3.83
C VAL A 167 -2.85 8.02 4.46
N PHE A 168 -2.84 6.71 4.16
CA PHE A 168 -1.88 5.75 4.64
C PHE A 168 -1.33 4.92 3.47
N TYR A 169 -0.11 4.40 3.60
CA TYR A 169 0.29 3.21 2.88
C TYR A 169 -0.31 2.00 3.59
N PHE A 170 -0.88 1.08 2.83
CA PHE A 170 -1.18 -0.25 3.36
C PHE A 170 0.10 -0.88 3.93
N ASP A 171 -0.02 -1.72 4.96
CA ASP A 171 1.16 -2.30 5.57
C ASP A 171 2.00 -3.11 4.56
N PHE A 172 3.31 -2.95 4.64
CA PHE A 172 4.21 -3.52 3.63
C PHE A 172 4.30 -5.05 3.71
N TYR A 173 3.92 -5.66 4.84
CA TYR A 173 3.88 -7.12 5.00
C TYR A 173 2.70 -7.72 4.23
N SER A 174 1.50 -7.17 4.36
CA SER A 174 0.34 -7.59 3.56
C SER A 174 0.57 -7.33 2.07
N LEU A 175 1.21 -6.20 1.71
CA LEU A 175 1.60 -5.94 0.32
C LEU A 175 2.57 -7.01 -0.19
N ALA A 176 3.59 -7.37 0.60
CA ALA A 176 4.53 -8.41 0.21
C ALA A 176 3.86 -9.79 0.08
N LEU A 177 3.05 -10.19 1.07
CA LEU A 177 2.37 -11.48 1.07
C LEU A 177 1.32 -11.59 -0.04
N SER A 178 0.57 -10.53 -0.34
CA SER A 178 -0.38 -10.53 -1.47
C SER A 178 0.34 -10.67 -2.81
N LYS A 179 1.49 -10.01 -2.98
CA LYS A 179 2.36 -10.16 -4.15
C LYS A 179 2.93 -11.56 -4.29
N ILE A 180 3.42 -12.16 -3.21
CA ILE A 180 3.85 -13.57 -3.18
C ILE A 180 2.69 -14.48 -3.57
N SER A 181 1.49 -14.24 -3.04
CA SER A 181 0.28 -15.01 -3.35
C SER A 181 -0.07 -14.99 -4.83
N ARG A 182 0.07 -13.85 -5.52
CA ARG A 182 -0.16 -13.74 -6.98
C ARG A 182 0.98 -14.34 -7.80
N GLY A 183 2.21 -14.07 -7.39
CA GLY A 183 3.44 -14.72 -7.86
C GLY A 183 3.82 -14.41 -9.30
N ASN A 184 3.57 -13.19 -9.77
CA ASN A 184 4.07 -12.69 -11.06
C ASN A 184 5.53 -12.21 -10.91
N GLU A 185 6.33 -12.19 -11.98
CA GLU A 185 7.76 -11.81 -11.90
C GLU A 185 7.96 -10.43 -11.26
N ARG A 186 7.18 -9.42 -11.70
CA ARG A 186 7.20 -8.07 -11.13
C ARG A 186 6.89 -8.05 -9.63
N ASP A 187 5.96 -8.90 -9.18
CA ASP A 187 5.59 -8.99 -7.77
C ASP A 187 6.74 -9.50 -6.91
N LEU A 188 7.53 -10.45 -7.42
CA LEU A 188 8.71 -10.96 -6.72
C LEU A 188 9.80 -9.89 -6.59
N ILE A 189 9.98 -9.07 -7.62
CA ILE A 189 10.92 -7.94 -7.62
C ILE A 189 10.55 -6.94 -6.53
N ASP A 190 9.27 -6.59 -6.42
CA ASP A 190 8.81 -5.63 -5.42
C ASP A 190 9.10 -6.10 -3.99
N VAL A 191 8.89 -7.40 -3.73
CA VAL A 191 9.16 -7.98 -2.42
C VAL A 191 10.65 -7.91 -2.09
N GLN A 192 11.52 -8.18 -3.06
CA GLN A 192 12.95 -8.00 -2.90
C GLN A 192 13.31 -6.53 -2.64
N LEU A 193 12.71 -5.58 -3.35
CA LEU A 193 12.96 -4.16 -3.15
C LEU A 193 12.49 -3.69 -1.77
N LEU A 194 11.32 -4.14 -1.29
CA LEU A 194 10.82 -3.86 0.06
C LEU A 194 11.83 -4.32 1.12
N PHE A 195 12.37 -5.52 0.96
CA PHE A 195 13.38 -6.06 1.86
C PHE A 195 14.71 -5.31 1.79
N GLN A 196 15.24 -5.07 0.58
CA GLN A 196 16.52 -4.37 0.37
C GLN A 196 16.49 -2.93 0.91
N LYS A 197 15.34 -2.25 0.82
CA LYS A 197 15.15 -0.91 1.41
C LYS A 197 14.80 -0.94 2.90
N LYS A 198 14.82 -2.10 3.54
CA LYS A 198 14.50 -2.29 4.96
C LYS A 198 13.10 -1.78 5.33
N LEU A 199 12.18 -1.81 4.38
CA LEU A 199 10.76 -1.49 4.61
C LEU A 199 10.03 -2.68 5.24
N ILE A 200 10.56 -3.89 5.02
CA ILE A 200 10.18 -5.13 5.70
C ILE A 200 11.43 -5.86 6.18
N THR A 201 11.28 -6.69 7.21
CA THR A 201 12.29 -7.64 7.67
C THR A 201 11.86 -9.08 7.39
N LEU A 202 12.81 -10.00 7.30
CA LEU A 202 12.49 -11.42 7.07
C LEU A 202 11.74 -12.02 8.27
N GLU A 203 12.11 -11.63 9.48
CA GLU A 203 11.51 -12.09 10.73
C GLU A 203 10.02 -11.70 10.82
N GLU A 204 9.70 -10.43 10.59
CA GLU A 204 8.30 -9.97 10.63
C GLU A 204 7.50 -10.50 9.43
N LEU A 205 8.14 -10.70 8.27
CA LEU A 205 7.51 -11.36 7.13
C LEU A 205 7.19 -12.84 7.41
N ASP A 206 8.08 -13.56 8.11
CA ASP A 206 7.87 -14.93 8.59
C ASP A 206 6.71 -14.98 9.59
N ALA A 207 6.66 -14.05 10.54
CA ALA A 207 5.58 -13.94 11.51
C ALA A 207 4.22 -13.71 10.84
N ALA A 208 4.14 -12.73 9.93
CA ALA A 208 2.92 -12.44 9.18
C ALA A 208 2.48 -13.63 8.30
N TYR A 209 3.44 -14.29 7.63
CA TYR A 209 3.16 -15.49 6.83
C TYR A 209 2.55 -16.62 7.67
N ASN A 210 3.14 -16.91 8.84
CA ASN A 210 2.66 -17.95 9.76
C ASN A 210 1.25 -17.65 10.29
N GLU A 211 0.87 -16.39 10.39
CA GLU A 211 -0.50 -15.98 10.75
C GLU A 211 -1.48 -16.15 9.58
N VAL A 212 -1.04 -15.88 8.36
CA VAL A 212 -1.89 -15.87 7.15
C VAL A 212 -2.12 -17.29 6.61
N LEU A 213 -1.08 -18.12 6.54
CA LEU A 213 -1.12 -19.45 5.91
C LEU A 213 -2.26 -20.35 6.45
N PRO A 214 -2.50 -20.48 7.77
CA PRO A 214 -3.54 -21.36 8.28
C PRO A 214 -4.97 -20.91 7.95
N ARG A 215 -5.14 -19.67 7.48
CA ARG A 215 -6.42 -19.07 7.08
C ARG A 215 -6.66 -19.15 5.58
N MET A 216 -5.63 -19.44 4.78
CA MET A 216 -5.76 -19.70 3.34
C MET A 216 -6.62 -20.95 3.09
N GLY A 217 -7.42 -20.96 2.02
CA GLY A 217 -8.29 -22.09 1.67
C GLY A 217 -9.51 -22.25 2.59
N LYS A 218 -9.67 -21.38 3.60
CA LYS A 218 -10.86 -21.28 4.45
C LYS A 218 -11.71 -20.10 4.00
N ARG A 219 -13.01 -20.09 4.31
CA ARG A 219 -13.87 -18.93 4.01
C ARG A 219 -13.31 -17.65 4.68
N PRO A 220 -13.31 -16.49 3.99
CA PRO A 220 -13.82 -16.24 2.63
C PRO A 220 -12.86 -16.65 1.49
N TYR A 221 -11.61 -16.99 1.80
CA TYR A 221 -10.50 -17.31 0.89
C TYR A 221 -10.48 -18.76 0.36
N ILE A 222 -11.65 -19.38 0.13
CA ILE A 222 -11.74 -20.80 -0.24
C ILE A 222 -11.07 -21.13 -1.58
N ASN A 223 -10.95 -20.14 -2.46
CA ASN A 223 -10.35 -20.28 -3.79
C ASN A 223 -8.82 -20.15 -3.76
N LEU A 224 -8.23 -19.78 -2.63
CA LEU A 224 -6.78 -19.66 -2.49
C LEU A 224 -6.17 -21.01 -2.13
N ASN A 225 -5.15 -21.42 -2.88
CA ASN A 225 -4.43 -22.68 -2.65
C ASN A 225 -3.30 -22.45 -1.62
N PRO A 226 -3.40 -22.98 -0.38
CA PRO A 226 -2.39 -22.77 0.66
C PRO A 226 -1.03 -23.38 0.29
N GLN A 227 -1.04 -24.53 -0.40
CA GLN A 227 0.17 -25.22 -0.83
C GLN A 227 0.94 -24.38 -1.84
N ARG A 228 0.25 -23.84 -2.86
CA ARG A 228 0.87 -22.95 -3.85
C ARG A 228 1.41 -21.67 -3.21
N PHE A 229 0.69 -21.12 -2.22
CA PHE A 229 1.16 -19.96 -1.47
C PHE A 229 2.44 -20.29 -0.67
N ALA A 230 2.48 -21.44 -0.01
CA ALA A 230 3.65 -21.90 0.74
C ALA A 230 4.87 -22.14 -0.15
N GLU A 231 4.69 -22.76 -1.32
CA GLU A 231 5.77 -22.96 -2.30
C GLU A 231 6.35 -21.62 -2.76
N ARG A 232 5.50 -20.65 -3.12
CA ARG A 232 5.91 -19.30 -3.53
C ARG A 232 6.63 -18.56 -2.40
N TYR A 233 6.13 -18.69 -1.18
CA TYR A 233 6.75 -18.10 -0.01
C TYR A 233 8.15 -18.66 0.23
N ALA A 234 8.32 -19.99 0.22
CA ALA A 234 9.60 -20.65 0.40
C ALA A 234 10.64 -20.21 -0.65
N LEU A 235 10.23 -20.12 -1.92
CA LEU A 235 11.09 -19.65 -3.01
C LEU A 235 11.57 -18.21 -2.80
N ILE A 236 10.68 -17.31 -2.38
CA ILE A 236 11.05 -15.91 -2.13
C ILE A 236 11.90 -15.80 -0.87
N ARG A 237 11.54 -16.50 0.19
CA ARG A 237 12.30 -16.54 1.44
C ARG A 237 13.75 -16.94 1.20
N GLN A 238 14.00 -17.97 0.39
CA GLN A 238 15.35 -18.37 -0.01
C GLN A 238 16.09 -17.22 -0.73
N LYS A 239 15.44 -16.58 -1.71
CA LYS A 239 16.02 -15.45 -2.47
C LYS A 239 16.33 -14.22 -1.62
N LEU A 240 15.65 -14.02 -0.49
CA LEU A 240 15.92 -12.89 0.42
C LEU A 240 17.10 -13.18 1.36
N GLN A 241 17.55 -14.43 1.47
CA GLN A 241 18.69 -14.84 2.29
C GLN A 241 20.01 -14.88 1.50
N GLU A 242 19.95 -14.82 0.17
CA GLU A 242 21.09 -14.73 -0.76
C GLU A 242 21.59 -13.28 -0.87
#